data_AF-A0A7S1SVL6-F1
#
_entry.id   AF-A0A7S1SVL6-F1
#
_cell.length_a   1.000
_cell.length_b   1.000
_cell.length_c   1.000
_cell.angle_alpha   90.00
_cell.angle_beta   90.00
_cell.angle_gamma   90.00
#
_symmetry.space_group_name_H-M   'P 1'
#
loop_
_entity.id
_entity.type
_entity.pdbx_description
1 polymer ?
#
loop_
_entity_poly.entity_id
_entity_poly.type
_entity_poly.pdbx_seq_one_letter_code
_entity_poly.pdbx_strand_id
1 'polypeptide(L)'
;PHCFDDERFVTVGLRPTLEPVNEVLRLLHPLLFMHDRQLYNFIEKCEEIEQINMGMTDEAERRQNKTPPYYAISWVITWFSHSIDSLQAACRLFDLFFSAHPLMPLYVAVVALGKYRRAILECDVADFPGVHTTLKNMDIPSHATLDELCCDALKLFFKFPPSLVRKAAKRQGVQVSRSVMISLPDYTHGTIWDAPEKQHDILFAERMRPVILQAIPSIWTTATALSIVGVTALSLYQLCLQE
;
A
#
# COMPACT_ATOMS: atom_id res chain seq x y z
N PRO A 1 -22.94 12.98 31.07
CA PRO A 1 -23.65 12.20 30.03
C PRO A 1 -24.11 13.14 28.90
N HIS A 2 -23.17 13.68 28.13
CA HIS A 2 -23.42 14.37 26.85
C HIS A 2 -22.07 14.52 26.16
N CYS A 3 -21.79 13.65 25.18
CA CYS A 3 -20.93 13.97 24.06
C CYS A 3 -21.11 12.90 22.99
N PHE A 4 -21.05 13.33 21.73
CA PHE A 4 -21.25 12.58 20.49
C PHE A 4 -22.69 12.49 19.96
N ASP A 5 -23.31 13.66 19.77
CA ASP A 5 -24.13 13.91 18.58
C ASP A 5 -23.27 14.71 17.60
N ASP A 6 -22.59 14.03 16.68
CA ASP A 6 -22.08 14.67 15.45
C ASP A 6 -22.38 13.72 14.29
N GLU A 7 -23.60 13.87 13.74
CA GLU A 7 -24.16 13.17 12.58
C GLU A 7 -23.44 13.56 11.25
N ARG A 8 -22.12 13.74 11.28
CA ARG A 8 -21.30 13.99 10.08
C ARG A 8 -20.54 12.76 9.58
N PHE A 9 -20.81 11.60 10.16
CA PHE A 9 -20.43 10.30 9.61
C PHE A 9 -21.67 9.54 9.10
N VAL A 10 -22.48 10.20 8.26
CA VAL A 10 -23.47 9.49 7.45
C VAL A 10 -22.72 8.67 6.40
N THR A 11 -22.41 7.44 6.80
CA THR A 11 -22.41 6.18 6.04
C THR A 11 -22.71 6.30 4.53
N VAL A 12 -21.76 6.77 3.74
CA VAL A 12 -21.72 6.47 2.30
C VAL A 12 -21.24 5.02 2.14
N GLY A 13 -22.18 4.07 2.22
CA GLY A 13 -22.11 2.77 1.55
C GLY A 13 -20.78 2.00 1.56
N LEU A 14 -20.11 1.84 2.70
CA LEU A 14 -18.94 0.96 2.82
C LEU A 14 -19.35 -0.51 2.88
N ARG A 15 -19.82 -1.06 1.75
CA ARG A 15 -19.73 -2.52 1.57
C ARG A 15 -18.23 -2.84 1.48
N PRO A 16 -17.69 -3.78 2.27
CA PRO A 16 -16.30 -4.19 2.11
C PRO A 16 -16.13 -4.75 0.69
N THR A 17 -15.29 -4.11 -0.12
CA THR A 17 -14.94 -4.57 -1.47
C THR A 17 -13.51 -5.09 -1.49
N LEU A 18 -13.21 -5.99 -2.42
CA LEU A 18 -11.85 -6.48 -2.68
C LEU A 18 -11.01 -5.47 -3.47
N GLU A 19 -11.58 -4.32 -3.84
CA GLU A 19 -10.95 -3.33 -4.72
C GLU A 19 -9.56 -2.86 -4.20
N PRO A 20 -9.37 -2.55 -2.91
CA PRO A 20 -8.06 -2.15 -2.40
C PRO A 20 -7.00 -3.25 -2.53
N VAL A 21 -7.40 -4.52 -2.38
CA VAL A 21 -6.50 -5.68 -2.53
C VAL A 21 -6.15 -5.87 -4.00
N ASN A 22 -7.13 -5.76 -4.90
CA ASN A 22 -6.91 -5.85 -6.35
C ASN A 22 -5.94 -4.77 -6.83
N GLU A 23 -6.02 -3.56 -6.30
CA GLU A 23 -5.06 -2.50 -6.58
C GLU A 23 -3.64 -2.86 -6.14
N VAL A 24 -3.46 -3.48 -4.96
CA VAL A 24 -2.15 -3.96 -4.50
C VAL A 24 -1.63 -5.09 -5.40
N LEU A 25 -2.48 -6.06 -5.74
CA LEU A 25 -2.11 -7.19 -6.60
C LEU A 25 -1.67 -6.72 -7.99
N ARG A 26 -2.31 -5.69 -8.55
CA ARG A 26 -1.92 -5.09 -9.83
C ARG A 26 -0.49 -4.55 -9.87
N LEU A 27 0.13 -4.28 -8.71
CA LEU A 27 1.53 -3.87 -8.63
C LEU A 27 2.52 -5.05 -8.69
N LEU A 28 2.07 -6.28 -8.50
CA LEU A 28 2.93 -7.47 -8.49
C LEU A 28 3.65 -7.65 -9.84
N HIS A 29 2.89 -7.61 -10.94
CA HIS A 29 3.40 -7.79 -12.30
C HIS A 29 4.41 -6.70 -12.71
N PRO A 30 4.14 -5.39 -12.52
CA PRO A 30 5.15 -4.34 -12.69
C PRO A 30 6.42 -4.57 -11.86
N LEU A 31 6.30 -4.93 -10.58
CA LEU A 31 7.44 -5.19 -9.72
C LEU A 31 8.25 -6.42 -10.17
N LEU A 32 7.56 -7.51 -10.55
CA LEU A 32 8.16 -8.72 -11.08
C LEU A 32 8.88 -8.45 -12.40
N PHE A 33 8.28 -7.69 -13.32
CA PHE A 33 8.91 -7.30 -14.59
C PHE A 33 10.24 -6.55 -14.36
N MET A 34 10.28 -5.70 -13.35
CA MET A 34 11.47 -4.93 -12.98
C MET A 34 12.55 -5.78 -12.30
N HIS A 35 12.14 -6.78 -11.54
CA HIS A 35 13.05 -7.69 -10.84
C HIS A 35 13.60 -8.80 -11.75
N ASP A 36 12.70 -9.48 -12.46
CA ASP A 36 12.95 -10.67 -13.26
C ASP A 36 12.03 -10.70 -14.50
N ARG A 37 12.52 -10.08 -15.58
CA ARG A 37 11.79 -9.97 -16.83
C ARG A 37 11.48 -11.33 -17.48
N GLN A 38 12.36 -12.32 -17.33
CA GLN A 38 12.14 -13.63 -17.93
C GLN A 38 11.00 -14.37 -17.24
N LEU A 39 10.97 -14.35 -15.90
CA LEU A 39 9.91 -14.99 -15.14
C LEU A 39 8.56 -14.29 -15.39
N TYR A 40 8.56 -12.96 -15.41
CA TYR A 40 7.37 -12.19 -15.79
C TYR A 40 6.84 -12.56 -17.18
N ASN A 41 7.70 -12.55 -18.21
CA ASN A 41 7.27 -12.85 -19.58
C ASN A 41 6.72 -14.26 -19.70
N PHE A 42 7.27 -15.21 -18.94
CA PHE A 42 6.77 -16.59 -18.91
C PHE A 42 5.36 -16.64 -18.33
N ILE A 43 5.14 -16.08 -17.14
CA ILE A 43 3.82 -16.08 -16.49
C ILE A 43 2.79 -15.34 -17.35
N GLU A 44 3.15 -14.17 -17.90
CA GLU A 44 2.26 -13.40 -18.80
C GLU A 44 1.88 -14.22 -20.04
N LYS A 45 2.83 -14.96 -20.62
CA LYS A 45 2.54 -15.83 -21.78
C LYS A 45 1.61 -16.99 -21.42
N CYS A 46 1.76 -17.60 -20.24
CA CYS A 46 0.86 -18.67 -19.81
C CYS A 46 -0.57 -18.16 -19.61
N GLU A 47 -0.74 -16.99 -18.97
CA GLU A 47 -2.04 -16.32 -18.83
C GLU A 47 -2.63 -15.97 -20.21
N GLU A 48 -1.80 -15.48 -21.12
CA GLU A 48 -2.20 -15.13 -22.48
C GLU A 48 -2.75 -16.35 -23.25
N ILE A 49 -2.07 -17.50 -23.18
CA ILE A 49 -2.51 -18.74 -23.82
C ILE A 49 -3.83 -19.23 -23.19
N GLU A 50 -3.98 -19.13 -21.88
CA GLU A 50 -5.23 -19.50 -21.20
C GLU A 50 -6.40 -18.64 -21.69
N GLN A 51 -6.22 -17.33 -21.83
CA GLN A 51 -7.24 -16.42 -22.36
C GLN A 51 -7.63 -16.77 -23.81
N ILE A 52 -6.65 -17.12 -24.65
CA ILE A 52 -6.90 -17.58 -26.02
C ILE A 52 -7.71 -18.88 -26.01
N ASN A 53 -7.36 -19.84 -25.14
CA ASN A 53 -8.09 -21.10 -24.98
C ASN A 53 -9.53 -20.90 -24.47
N MET A 54 -9.78 -19.81 -23.73
CA MET A 54 -11.12 -19.39 -23.29
C MET A 54 -11.90 -18.61 -24.37
N GLY A 55 -11.36 -18.44 -25.58
CA GLY A 55 -12.04 -17.83 -26.73
C GLY A 55 -11.74 -16.35 -26.96
N MET A 56 -10.85 -15.73 -26.18
CA MET A 56 -10.44 -14.33 -26.37
C MET A 56 -9.31 -14.24 -27.40
N THR A 57 -9.65 -14.17 -28.69
CA THR A 57 -8.67 -14.12 -29.78
C THR A 57 -8.16 -12.72 -30.08
N ASP A 58 -8.98 -11.69 -29.83
CA ASP A 58 -8.59 -10.29 -30.04
C ASP A 58 -7.60 -9.84 -28.95
N GLU A 59 -6.50 -9.23 -29.38
CA GLU A 59 -5.49 -8.66 -28.48
C GLU A 59 -6.04 -7.45 -27.71
N ALA A 60 -6.93 -6.66 -28.30
CA ALA A 60 -7.56 -5.53 -27.62
C ALA A 60 -8.47 -6.00 -26.48
N GLU A 61 -9.25 -7.06 -26.70
CA GLU A 61 -10.11 -7.66 -25.69
C GLU A 61 -9.29 -8.23 -24.52
N ARG A 62 -8.21 -8.97 -24.82
CA ARG A 62 -7.30 -9.51 -23.79
C ARG A 62 -6.65 -8.42 -22.94
N ARG A 63 -6.23 -7.31 -23.56
CA ARG A 63 -5.69 -6.15 -22.83
C ARG A 63 -6.74 -5.51 -21.92
N GLN A 64 -7.97 -5.38 -22.39
CA GLN A 64 -9.06 -4.79 -21.60
C GLN A 64 -9.48 -5.70 -20.44
N ASN A 65 -9.45 -7.02 -20.64
CA ASN A 65 -9.82 -8.03 -19.66
C ASN A 65 -8.64 -8.53 -18.81
N LYS A 66 -7.52 -7.78 -18.76
CA LYS A 66 -6.36 -8.15 -17.94
C LYS A 66 -6.74 -8.16 -16.45
N THR A 67 -6.70 -9.34 -15.84
CA THR A 67 -7.01 -9.54 -14.44
C THR A 67 -5.79 -9.25 -13.55
N PRO A 68 -5.99 -8.85 -12.28
CA PRO A 68 -4.93 -8.92 -11.29
C PRO A 68 -4.41 -10.35 -11.14
N PRO A 69 -3.15 -10.55 -10.71
CA PRO A 69 -2.57 -11.86 -10.47
C PRO A 69 -3.21 -12.53 -9.25
N TYR A 70 -4.38 -13.14 -9.45
CA TYR A 70 -5.18 -13.74 -8.38
C TYR A 70 -4.51 -14.96 -7.75
N TYR A 71 -3.52 -15.58 -8.40
CA TYR A 71 -2.72 -16.63 -7.77
C TYR A 71 -2.01 -16.14 -6.48
N ALA A 72 -1.73 -14.83 -6.38
CA ALA A 72 -1.06 -14.23 -5.22
C ALA A 72 -2.04 -13.66 -4.17
N ILE A 73 -3.36 -13.76 -4.40
CA ILE A 73 -4.34 -13.12 -3.51
C ILE A 73 -4.24 -13.65 -2.08
N SER A 74 -4.12 -14.96 -1.92
CA SER A 74 -4.05 -15.61 -0.62
C SER A 74 -2.80 -15.15 0.14
N TRP A 75 -1.67 -14.97 -0.54
CA TRP A 75 -0.44 -14.49 0.08
C TRP A 75 -0.60 -13.08 0.65
N VAL A 76 -1.23 -12.19 -0.12
CA VAL A 76 -1.39 -10.78 0.27
C VAL A 76 -2.42 -10.62 1.38
N ILE A 77 -3.57 -11.31 1.34
CA ILE A 77 -4.64 -11.13 2.34
C ILE A 77 -4.37 -11.86 3.66
N THR A 78 -3.60 -12.96 3.61
CA THR A 78 -3.26 -13.75 4.81
C THR A 78 -1.82 -13.54 5.28
N TRP A 79 -1.06 -12.68 4.61
CA TRP A 79 0.37 -12.47 4.89
C TRP A 79 1.15 -13.78 4.93
N PHE A 80 0.91 -14.64 3.92
CA PHE A 80 1.49 -15.98 3.77
C PHE A 80 1.18 -16.99 4.89
N SER A 81 0.36 -16.65 5.88
CA SER A 81 0.08 -17.55 7.00
C SER A 81 -0.59 -18.87 6.59
N HIS A 82 -1.29 -18.90 5.44
CA HIS A 82 -1.84 -20.14 4.88
C HIS A 82 -0.80 -21.06 4.21
N SER A 83 0.40 -20.56 3.93
CA SER A 83 1.49 -21.28 3.24
C SER A 83 2.66 -21.61 4.18
N ILE A 84 2.48 -21.39 5.49
CA ILE A 84 3.52 -21.53 6.50
C ILE A 84 2.99 -22.39 7.65
N ASP A 85 3.61 -23.53 7.87
CA ASP A 85 3.17 -24.48 8.91
C ASP A 85 3.64 -24.11 10.33
N SER A 86 4.68 -23.29 10.47
CA SER A 86 5.23 -22.89 11.77
C SER A 86 4.71 -21.52 12.20
N LEU A 87 4.08 -21.44 13.39
CA LEU A 87 3.67 -20.17 13.98
C LEU A 87 4.86 -19.20 14.14
N GLN A 88 6.02 -19.72 14.56
CA GLN A 88 7.22 -18.90 14.72
C GLN A 88 7.65 -18.29 13.37
N ALA A 89 7.53 -19.06 12.29
CA ALA A 89 7.85 -18.61 10.94
C ALA A 89 6.88 -17.53 10.47
N ALA A 90 5.58 -17.72 10.72
CA ALA A 90 4.56 -16.71 10.44
C ALA A 90 4.83 -15.42 11.23
N CYS A 91 5.08 -15.51 12.54
CA CYS A 91 5.44 -14.36 13.38
C CYS A 91 6.63 -13.58 12.81
N ARG A 92 7.65 -14.28 12.28
CA ARG A 92 8.82 -13.61 11.69
C ARG A 92 8.47 -12.75 10.47
N LEU A 93 7.57 -13.21 9.60
CA LEU A 93 7.08 -12.38 8.50
C LEU A 93 6.20 -11.24 8.99
N PHE A 94 5.37 -11.47 10.01
CA PHE A 94 4.54 -10.42 10.61
C PHE A 94 5.41 -9.32 11.23
N ASP A 95 6.51 -9.66 11.91
CA ASP A 95 7.48 -8.69 12.43
C ASP A 95 8.00 -7.78 11.31
N LEU A 96 8.36 -8.36 10.15
CA LEU A 96 8.77 -7.59 8.97
C LEU A 96 7.62 -6.71 8.46
N PHE A 97 6.41 -7.26 8.30
CA PHE A 97 5.27 -6.53 7.75
C PHE A 97 4.80 -5.37 8.64
N PHE A 98 4.88 -5.52 9.96
CA PHE A 98 4.60 -4.45 10.90
C PHE A 98 5.70 -3.38 10.94
N SER A 99 6.97 -3.78 10.75
CA SER A 99 8.12 -2.86 10.86
C SER A 99 8.45 -2.14 9.54
N ALA A 100 7.83 -2.54 8.43
CA ALA A 100 8.14 -2.05 7.09
C ALA A 100 6.96 -1.33 6.43
N HIS A 101 7.11 -1.03 5.13
CA HIS A 101 6.05 -0.43 4.32
C HIS A 101 4.87 -1.41 4.15
N PRO A 102 3.59 -0.98 4.14
CA PRO A 102 2.44 -1.89 4.01
C PRO A 102 2.38 -2.73 2.73
N LEU A 103 3.16 -2.37 1.70
CA LEU A 103 3.34 -3.18 0.50
C LEU A 103 4.40 -4.28 0.65
N MET A 104 5.07 -4.42 1.80
CA MET A 104 6.11 -5.42 2.02
C MET A 104 5.66 -6.87 1.72
N PRO A 105 4.41 -7.30 2.00
CA PRO A 105 3.93 -8.61 1.55
C PRO A 105 4.04 -8.83 0.02
N LEU A 106 3.89 -7.76 -0.78
CA LEU A 106 4.08 -7.81 -2.24
C LEU A 106 5.53 -8.07 -2.62
N TYR A 107 6.49 -7.47 -1.90
CA TYR A 107 7.92 -7.69 -2.14
C TYR A 107 8.32 -9.11 -1.76
N VAL A 108 7.81 -9.62 -0.63
CA VAL A 108 7.99 -11.02 -0.24
C VAL A 108 7.45 -11.97 -1.31
N ALA A 109 6.28 -11.67 -1.91
CA ALA A 109 5.73 -12.47 -3.01
C ALA A 109 6.65 -12.53 -4.23
N VAL A 110 7.25 -11.42 -4.64
CA VAL A 110 8.17 -11.39 -5.79
C VAL A 110 9.46 -12.16 -5.50
N VAL A 111 10.00 -12.07 -4.29
CA VAL A 111 11.17 -12.86 -3.90
C VAL A 111 10.83 -14.35 -3.80
N ALA A 112 9.65 -14.71 -3.27
CA ALA A 112 9.18 -16.09 -3.22
C ALA A 112 9.05 -16.69 -4.65
N LEU A 113 8.46 -15.94 -5.59
CA LEU A 113 8.43 -16.31 -7.00
C LEU A 113 9.84 -16.55 -7.57
N GLY A 114 10.80 -15.71 -7.19
CA GLY A 114 12.21 -15.88 -7.55
C GLY A 114 12.84 -17.17 -7.02
N LYS A 115 12.49 -17.60 -5.79
CA LYS A 115 12.97 -18.88 -5.22
C LYS A 115 12.41 -20.09 -5.97
N TYR A 116 11.18 -19.99 -6.47
CA TYR A 116 10.52 -21.04 -7.25
C TYR A 116 10.71 -20.90 -8.77
N ARG A 117 11.50 -19.92 -9.21
CA ARG A 117 11.72 -19.57 -10.62
C ARG A 117 11.98 -20.79 -11.51
N ARG A 118 12.88 -21.68 -11.10
CA ARG A 118 13.24 -22.86 -11.92
C ARG A 118 12.04 -23.77 -12.15
N ALA A 119 11.31 -24.11 -11.08
CA ALA A 119 10.11 -24.95 -11.15
C ALA A 119 9.03 -24.30 -12.03
N ILE A 120 8.83 -22.97 -11.92
CA ILE A 120 7.86 -22.24 -12.75
C ILE A 120 8.26 -22.28 -14.23
N LEU A 121 9.53 -22.03 -14.54
CA LEU A 121 10.02 -22.01 -15.93
C LEU A 121 10.09 -23.40 -16.59
N GLU A 122 10.11 -24.48 -15.79
CA GLU A 122 10.06 -25.87 -16.26
C GLU A 122 8.63 -26.33 -16.60
N CYS A 123 7.61 -25.58 -16.20
CA CYS A 123 6.22 -25.88 -16.58
C CYS A 123 5.97 -25.69 -18.08
N ASP A 124 4.95 -26.38 -18.61
CA ASP A 124 4.46 -26.12 -19.96
C ASP A 124 3.70 -24.79 -19.99
N VAL A 125 4.03 -23.94 -20.97
CA VAL A 125 3.36 -22.66 -21.21
C VAL A 125 1.89 -22.84 -21.60
N ALA A 126 1.52 -23.99 -22.15
CA ALA A 126 0.14 -24.30 -22.50
C ALA A 126 -0.70 -24.82 -21.33
N ASP A 127 -0.06 -25.20 -20.21
CA ASP A 127 -0.71 -25.74 -19.01
C ASP A 127 -0.70 -24.70 -17.87
N PHE A 128 -1.49 -23.63 -18.04
CA PHE A 128 -1.66 -22.66 -16.98
C PHE A 128 -2.24 -23.26 -15.68
N PRO A 129 -3.18 -24.23 -15.70
CA PRO A 129 -3.60 -24.93 -14.48
C PRO A 129 -2.43 -25.57 -13.71
N GLY A 130 -1.48 -26.19 -14.42
CA GLY A 130 -0.23 -26.71 -13.86
C GLY A 130 0.63 -25.61 -13.23
N VAL A 131 0.86 -24.50 -13.96
CA VAL A 131 1.58 -23.33 -13.44
C VAL A 131 0.90 -22.78 -12.18
N HIS A 132 -0.40 -22.56 -12.23
CA HIS A 132 -1.19 -22.03 -11.13
C HIS A 132 -1.17 -22.96 -9.90
N THR A 133 -1.14 -24.27 -10.12
CA THR A 133 -0.95 -25.26 -9.05
C THR A 133 0.44 -25.15 -8.42
N THR A 134 1.49 -25.04 -9.24
CA THR A 134 2.86 -24.79 -8.77
C THR A 134 2.94 -23.51 -7.96
N LEU A 135 2.31 -22.43 -8.43
CA LEU A 135 2.27 -21.16 -7.72
C LEU A 135 1.56 -21.32 -6.37
N LYS A 136 0.38 -21.95 -6.32
CA LYS A 136 -0.39 -22.14 -5.08
C LYS A 136 0.32 -23.02 -4.04
N ASN A 137 1.08 -24.00 -4.49
CA ASN A 137 1.78 -24.95 -3.64
C ASN A 137 3.21 -24.50 -3.30
N MET A 138 3.54 -23.22 -3.50
CA MET A 138 4.82 -22.66 -3.05
C MET A 138 4.88 -22.67 -1.52
N ASP A 139 5.66 -23.59 -0.98
CA ASP A 139 5.97 -23.67 0.44
C ASP A 139 7.05 -22.64 0.80
N ILE A 140 6.90 -21.91 1.90
CA ILE A 140 7.94 -21.01 2.39
C ILE A 140 8.68 -21.74 3.51
N PRO A 141 9.90 -22.26 3.26
CA PRO A 141 10.53 -23.18 4.18
C PRO A 141 11.02 -22.49 5.48
N SER A 142 11.50 -23.34 6.39
CA SER A 142 12.15 -23.08 7.69
C SER A 142 12.87 -21.73 7.88
N HIS A 143 12.93 -21.28 9.15
CA HIS A 143 13.55 -20.05 9.65
C HIS A 143 14.83 -19.58 8.95
N ALA A 144 15.79 -20.47 8.69
CA ALA A 144 17.04 -20.10 8.02
C ALA A 144 16.80 -19.51 6.62
N THR A 145 15.78 -19.99 5.90
CA THR A 145 15.40 -19.48 4.59
C THR A 145 14.44 -18.29 4.66
N LEU A 146 13.79 -18.07 5.81
CA LEU A 146 12.88 -16.93 6.05
C LEU A 146 13.64 -15.64 6.29
N ASP A 147 14.71 -15.67 7.07
CA ASP A 147 15.53 -14.46 7.27
C ASP A 147 16.18 -14.01 5.96
N GLU A 148 16.61 -14.94 5.12
CA GLU A 148 17.06 -14.65 3.75
C GLU A 148 15.93 -14.05 2.90
N LEU A 149 14.72 -14.62 2.96
CA LEU A 149 13.55 -14.11 2.26
C LEU A 149 13.23 -12.66 2.67
N CYS A 150 13.23 -12.37 3.98
CA CYS A 150 13.03 -11.04 4.53
C CYS A 150 14.12 -10.07 4.06
N CYS A 151 15.38 -10.50 4.12
CA CYS A 151 16.53 -9.70 3.69
C CYS A 151 16.45 -9.36 2.19
N ASP A 152 16.12 -10.34 1.36
CA ASP A 152 15.99 -10.14 -0.08
C ASP A 152 14.76 -9.29 -0.44
N ALA A 153 13.66 -9.41 0.30
CA ALA A 153 12.50 -8.54 0.13
C ALA A 153 12.82 -7.08 0.49
N LEU A 154 13.60 -6.84 1.54
CA LEU A 154 14.10 -5.52 1.90
C LEU A 154 15.07 -4.97 0.85
N LYS A 155 16.02 -5.77 0.37
CA LYS A 155 16.92 -5.36 -0.74
C LYS A 155 16.11 -4.99 -1.98
N LEU A 156 15.09 -5.78 -2.31
CA LEU A 156 14.20 -5.52 -3.43
C LEU A 156 13.43 -4.21 -3.25
N PHE A 157 12.92 -3.96 -2.05
CA PHE A 157 12.26 -2.71 -1.69
C PHE A 157 13.17 -1.49 -1.88
N PHE A 158 14.40 -1.54 -1.37
CA PHE A 158 15.36 -0.44 -1.56
C PHE A 158 15.78 -0.25 -3.01
N LYS A 159 15.86 -1.35 -3.78
CA LYS A 159 16.18 -1.30 -5.21
C LYS A 159 15.03 -0.70 -6.03
N PHE A 160 13.79 -1.05 -5.70
CA PHE A 160 12.59 -0.64 -6.42
C PHE A 160 11.52 -0.14 -5.44
N PRO A 161 11.62 1.10 -4.94
CA PRO A 161 10.67 1.61 -3.96
C PRO A 161 9.25 1.77 -4.54
N PRO A 162 8.19 1.79 -3.70
CA PRO A 162 6.79 1.85 -4.14
C PRO A 162 6.47 2.95 -5.16
N SER A 163 7.04 4.15 -5.01
CA SER A 163 6.83 5.25 -5.95
C SER A 163 7.33 4.93 -7.37
N LEU A 164 8.40 4.16 -7.47
CA LEU A 164 9.01 3.76 -8.73
C LEU A 164 8.22 2.61 -9.36
N VAL A 165 7.76 1.65 -8.56
CA VAL A 165 6.83 0.58 -9.00
C VAL A 165 5.53 1.20 -9.51
N ARG A 166 4.96 2.19 -8.81
CA ARG A 166 3.75 2.92 -9.23
C ARG A 166 3.95 3.65 -10.56
N LYS A 167 5.11 4.28 -10.76
CA LYS A 167 5.46 4.90 -12.05
C LYS A 167 5.55 3.86 -13.17
N ALA A 168 6.15 2.70 -12.91
CA ALA A 168 6.21 1.61 -13.88
C ALA A 168 4.82 1.05 -14.21
N ALA A 169 3.99 0.81 -13.19
CA ALA A 169 2.61 0.36 -13.34
C ALA A 169 1.79 1.33 -14.21
N LYS A 170 1.91 2.64 -13.97
CA LYS A 170 1.23 3.67 -14.79
C LYS A 170 1.67 3.63 -16.26
N ARG A 171 2.95 3.37 -16.55
CA ARG A 171 3.45 3.21 -17.93
C ARG A 171 2.88 1.97 -18.61
N GLN A 172 2.58 0.92 -17.84
CA GLN A 172 1.93 -0.30 -18.30
C GLN A 172 0.39 -0.16 -18.38
N GLY A 173 -0.15 1.05 -18.22
CA GLY A 173 -1.60 1.31 -18.27
C GLY A 173 -2.36 0.89 -17.02
N VAL A 174 -1.66 0.47 -15.95
CA VAL A 174 -2.28 0.06 -14.69
C VAL A 174 -2.71 1.30 -13.91
N GLN A 175 -4.02 1.42 -13.67
CA GLN A 175 -4.59 2.46 -12.82
C GLN A 175 -4.66 1.97 -11.36
N VAL A 176 -4.05 2.74 -10.47
CA VAL A 176 -3.97 2.48 -9.02
C VAL A 176 -4.14 3.83 -8.33
N SER A 177 -5.25 4.03 -7.61
CA SER A 177 -5.60 5.37 -7.10
C SER A 177 -6.36 5.38 -5.78
N ARG A 178 -6.85 4.25 -5.27
CA ARG A 178 -7.73 4.22 -4.10
C ARG A 178 -7.09 3.62 -2.85
N SER A 179 -6.07 2.78 -2.98
CA SER A 179 -5.45 2.09 -1.86
C SER A 179 -4.47 3.00 -1.12
N VAL A 180 -4.75 3.23 0.17
CA VAL A 180 -3.87 3.99 1.08
C VAL A 180 -2.48 3.36 1.16
N MET A 181 -2.39 2.03 1.07
CA MET A 181 -1.10 1.32 1.08
C MET A 181 -0.19 1.74 -0.08
N ILE A 182 -0.76 2.18 -1.20
CA ILE A 182 -0.04 2.59 -2.41
C ILE A 182 0.32 4.07 -2.38
N SER A 183 -0.43 4.90 -1.66
CA SER A 183 -0.20 6.34 -1.57
C SER A 183 0.81 6.74 -0.49
N LEU A 184 1.21 5.81 0.38
CA LEU A 184 2.22 6.06 1.39
C LEU A 184 3.58 6.44 0.77
N PRO A 185 4.35 7.30 1.45
CA PRO A 185 5.73 7.58 1.08
C PRO A 185 6.61 6.33 1.13
N ASP A 186 7.70 6.32 0.37
CA ASP A 186 8.62 5.18 0.27
C ASP A 186 9.45 4.91 1.56
N TYR A 187 9.21 5.67 2.63
CA TYR A 187 9.89 5.51 3.91
C TYR A 187 9.34 4.30 4.67
N THR A 188 10.23 3.48 5.22
CA THR A 188 9.86 2.43 6.18
C THR A 188 9.81 3.03 7.59
N HIS A 189 9.02 2.45 8.50
CA HIS A 189 8.95 2.91 9.90
C HIS A 189 10.33 2.96 10.60
N GLY A 190 11.34 2.21 10.13
CA GLY A 190 12.72 2.32 10.59
C GLY A 190 13.40 3.65 10.24
N THR A 191 13.09 4.24 9.09
CA THR A 191 13.65 5.54 8.66
C THR A 191 13.00 6.75 9.32
N ILE A 192 11.89 6.58 10.05
CA ILE A 192 11.31 7.67 10.87
C ILE A 192 12.26 8.08 11.99
N TRP A 193 13.06 7.14 12.51
CA TRP A 193 13.99 7.40 13.61
C TRP A 193 15.40 7.76 13.13
N ASP A 194 15.76 7.39 11.90
CA ASP A 194 17.06 7.69 11.26
C ASP A 194 17.02 8.89 10.29
N ALA A 195 15.85 9.46 10.01
CA ALA A 195 15.75 10.66 9.18
C ALA A 195 16.39 11.85 9.92
N PRO A 196 17.25 12.65 9.24
CA PRO A 196 17.77 13.87 9.86
C PRO A 196 16.58 14.76 10.26
N GLU A 197 16.56 15.15 11.53
CA GLU A 197 15.51 15.87 12.28
C GLU A 197 14.80 16.98 11.49
N LYS A 198 15.50 17.61 10.54
CA LYS A 198 15.00 18.71 9.69
C LYS A 198 13.90 18.34 8.68
N GLN A 199 13.66 17.05 8.40
CA GLN A 199 12.59 16.64 7.47
C GLN A 199 11.21 16.55 8.15
N HIS A 200 11.17 16.40 9.48
CA HIS A 200 9.93 16.25 10.25
C HIS A 200 9.10 17.54 10.23
N ASP A 201 9.75 18.70 10.33
CA ASP A 201 9.09 20.01 10.36
C ASP A 201 8.40 20.33 9.03
N ILE A 202 8.99 19.95 7.91
CA ILE A 202 8.47 20.25 6.56
C ILE A 202 7.22 19.40 6.28
N LEU A 203 7.25 18.12 6.66
CA LEU A 203 6.14 17.18 6.44
C LEU A 203 4.97 17.42 7.41
N PHE A 204 5.24 17.80 8.66
CA PHE A 204 4.18 18.22 9.60
C PHE A 204 3.51 19.52 9.12
N ALA A 205 4.30 20.49 8.65
CA ALA A 205 3.79 21.75 8.09
C ALA A 205 2.95 21.55 6.82
N GLU A 206 3.38 20.68 5.89
CA GLU A 206 2.58 20.36 4.69
C GLU A 206 1.29 19.59 5.02
N ARG A 207 1.36 18.65 5.98
CA ARG A 207 0.20 17.85 6.40
C ARG A 207 -0.82 18.65 7.21
N MET A 208 -0.36 19.64 7.98
CA MET A 208 -1.23 20.58 8.70
C MET A 208 -1.66 21.77 7.86
N ARG A 209 -1.09 22.03 6.68
CA ARG A 209 -1.48 23.16 5.81
C ARG A 209 -2.99 23.27 5.54
N PRO A 210 -3.73 22.20 5.19
CA PRO A 210 -5.18 22.29 5.03
C PRO A 210 -5.92 22.50 6.36
N VAL A 211 -5.40 21.97 7.47
CA VAL A 211 -5.98 22.11 8.82
C VAL A 211 -5.79 23.54 9.35
N ILE A 212 -4.60 24.10 9.17
CA ILE A 212 -4.23 25.47 9.55
C ILE A 212 -5.02 26.47 8.70
N LEU A 213 -5.09 26.29 7.37
CA LEU A 213 -5.83 27.20 6.49
C LEU A 213 -7.36 27.16 6.74
N GLN A 214 -7.92 26.03 7.15
CA GLN A 214 -9.34 25.91 7.53
C GLN A 214 -9.62 26.40 8.96
N ALA A 215 -8.64 26.39 9.86
CA ALA A 215 -8.77 26.88 11.24
C ALA A 215 -8.54 28.39 11.39
N ILE A 216 -7.88 29.05 10.43
CA ILE A 216 -7.56 30.49 10.51
C ILE A 216 -8.75 31.47 10.34
N PRO A 217 -9.93 31.15 9.75
CA PRO A 217 -11.03 32.13 9.69
C PRO A 217 -11.67 32.47 11.05
N SER A 218 -11.49 31.64 12.08
CA SER A 218 -12.15 31.83 13.40
C SER A 218 -11.29 32.53 14.46
N ILE A 219 -9.99 32.73 14.19
CA ILE A 219 -9.07 33.37 15.15
C ILE A 219 -9.16 34.91 15.05
N TRP A 220 -9.43 35.45 13.85
CA TRP A 220 -9.53 36.91 13.66
C TRP A 220 -10.85 37.50 14.17
N THR A 221 -11.93 36.72 14.21
CA THR A 221 -13.24 37.16 14.76
C THR A 221 -13.25 37.17 16.29
N THR A 222 -12.51 36.26 16.94
CA THR A 222 -12.44 36.19 18.40
C THR A 222 -11.46 37.21 19.00
N ALA A 223 -10.34 37.48 18.33
CA ALA A 223 -9.37 38.49 18.76
C ALA A 223 -9.91 39.94 18.66
N THR A 224 -10.73 40.22 17.64
CA THR A 224 -11.39 41.54 17.52
C THR A 224 -12.51 41.71 18.56
N ALA A 225 -13.29 40.67 18.83
CA ALA A 225 -14.33 40.71 19.87
C ALA A 225 -13.76 40.91 21.28
N LEU A 226 -12.66 40.24 21.63
CA LEU A 226 -11.97 40.41 22.93
C LEU A 226 -11.40 41.83 23.11
N SER A 227 -10.92 42.44 22.03
CA SER A 227 -10.42 43.82 22.06
C SER A 227 -11.53 44.84 22.31
N ILE A 228 -12.71 44.64 21.72
CA ILE A 228 -13.87 45.54 21.91
C ILE A 228 -14.43 45.43 23.33
N VAL A 229 -14.54 44.22 23.88
CA VAL A 229 -15.03 44.00 25.25
C VAL A 229 -14.04 44.52 26.30
N GLY A 230 -12.73 44.38 26.05
CA GLY A 230 -11.70 44.92 26.94
C GLY A 230 -11.72 46.46 27.00
N VAL A 231 -11.90 47.13 25.86
CA VAL A 231 -11.92 48.60 25.80
C VAL A 231 -13.20 49.18 26.42
N THR A 232 -14.35 48.54 26.28
CA THR A 232 -15.60 49.01 26.92
C THR A 232 -15.59 48.79 28.43
N ALA A 233 -15.02 47.67 28.92
CA ALA A 233 -14.87 47.42 30.35
C ALA A 233 -13.91 48.42 31.02
N LEU A 234 -12.80 48.76 30.36
CA LEU A 234 -11.84 49.75 30.89
C LEU A 234 -12.44 51.16 30.91
N SER A 235 -13.23 51.52 29.90
CA SER A 235 -13.90 52.83 29.83
C SER A 235 -15.02 52.98 30.88
N LEU A 236 -15.76 51.90 31.17
CA LEU A 236 -16.76 51.88 32.25
C LEU A 236 -16.11 51.91 33.64
N TYR A 237 -14.97 51.23 33.81
CA TYR A 237 -14.21 51.28 35.06
C TYR A 237 -13.65 52.69 35.36
N GLN A 238 -13.20 53.42 34.33
CA GLN A 238 -12.75 54.81 34.51
C GLN A 238 -13.88 55.78 34.83
N LEU A 239 -15.08 55.59 34.28
CA LEU A 239 -16.27 56.38 34.62
C LEU A 239 -16.71 56.14 36.07
N CYS A 240 -16.61 54.91 36.57
CA CYS A 240 -16.97 54.55 37.94
C CYS A 240 -15.99 55.08 39.01
N LEU A 241 -14.79 55.52 38.60
CA LEU A 241 -13.77 56.10 39.49
C LEU A 241 -13.81 57.64 39.56
N GLN A 242 -14.69 58.29 38.79
CA GLN A 242 -14.85 59.75 38.78
C GLN A 242 -16.12 60.27 39.47
N GLU A 243 -16.95 59.39 40.03
CA GLU A 243 -18.02 59.73 41.00
C GLU A 243 -17.57 59.44 42.44
#